data_AF-A0AAD7Q3N0-F1
#
_entry.id   AF-A0AAD7Q3N0-F1
#
_cell.length_a   1.000
_cell.length_b   1.000
_cell.length_c   1.000
_cell.angle_alpha   90.00
_cell.angle_beta   90.00
_cell.angle_gamma   90.00
#
_symmetry.space_group_name_H-M   'P 1'
#
loop_
_entity.id
_entity.type
_entity.pdbx_description
1 polymer ?
#
loop_
_entity_poly.entity_id
_entity_poly.type
_entity_poly.pdbx_seq_one_letter_code
_entity_poly.pdbx_strand_id
1 'polypeptide(L)'
;MESLWKLIFLLEPAPVTLIITAVAVTFGSAFRALNYGKEMERNRDFSEASITLDGSQALMIPLQYSLADPFVSRCCSKSFTRSQGLLLLACTGIVAAWLVSGHWMLNNLLGISICIAFVSHVRLPNIKICAMLLVCLFVYDIFWVFFSERFFGANVMVSVATQQASNPVHTVANSLSLPGLQLITKKLELPVKIVFPRNLLGGVIPGENAQDFMMLGLGDMAIPAMLLALVLCFDHRKSRDTVKLVDIHSSKGHKYIWYALPGYAIGLVTALAAGVLTHSPQPALLYLVPSTLGPVIVISWIRKELIELWEGTVPTLNDKARQVEV
;
A
#
# COMPACT_ATOMS: atom_id res chain seq x y z
N MET A 1 -21.55 14.86 26.29
CA MET A 1 -21.33 16.04 25.41
C MET A 1 -19.85 16.22 25.06
N GLU A 2 -18.91 16.02 25.99
CA GLU A 2 -17.46 16.16 25.74
C GLU A 2 -16.92 15.23 24.63
N SER A 3 -17.41 14.00 24.52
CA SER A 3 -16.96 13.05 23.50
C SER A 3 -17.30 13.50 22.07
N LEU A 4 -18.42 14.21 21.87
CA LEU A 4 -18.84 14.71 20.55
C LEU A 4 -17.98 15.90 20.10
N TRP A 5 -17.56 16.76 21.03
CA TRP A 5 -16.60 17.83 20.73
C TRP A 5 -15.23 17.27 20.35
N LYS A 6 -14.80 16.16 20.97
CA LYS A 6 -13.59 15.45 20.54
C LYS A 6 -13.71 14.82 19.15
N LEU A 7 -14.91 14.52 18.65
CA LEU A 7 -15.10 14.03 17.28
C LEU A 7 -15.09 15.15 16.23
N ILE A 8 -15.46 16.38 16.60
CA ILE A 8 -15.31 17.56 15.73
C ILE A 8 -13.84 17.76 15.33
N PHE A 9 -12.90 17.31 16.16
CA PHE A 9 -11.47 17.26 15.82
C PHE A 9 -11.17 16.50 14.52
N LEU A 10 -11.92 15.44 14.18
CA LEU A 10 -11.71 14.73 12.90
C LEU A 10 -12.02 15.58 11.67
N LEU A 11 -12.78 16.67 11.84
CA LEU A 11 -13.11 17.60 10.77
C LEU A 11 -12.06 18.72 10.63
N GLU A 12 -11.02 18.74 11.47
CA GLU A 12 -9.90 19.66 11.30
C GLU A 12 -9.11 19.38 10.01
N PRO A 13 -8.45 20.41 9.45
CA PRO A 13 -7.75 20.30 8.17
C PRO A 13 -6.64 19.24 8.18
N ALA A 14 -5.98 18.99 9.31
CA ALA A 14 -4.92 18.00 9.43
C ALA A 14 -5.42 16.54 9.28
N PRO A 15 -6.36 16.03 10.10
CA PRO A 15 -6.90 14.68 9.93
C PRO A 15 -7.60 14.49 8.59
N VAL A 16 -8.31 15.50 8.09
CA VAL A 16 -8.95 15.45 6.77
C VAL A 16 -7.90 15.30 5.66
N THR A 17 -6.83 16.10 5.70
CA THR A 17 -5.75 16.00 4.71
C THR A 17 -5.06 14.64 4.78
N LEU A 18 -4.86 14.10 5.98
CA LEU A 18 -4.28 12.77 6.18
C LEU A 18 -5.19 11.69 5.58
N ILE A 19 -6.49 11.71 5.89
CA ILE A 19 -7.47 10.73 5.37
C ILE A 19 -7.52 10.81 3.83
N ILE A 20 -7.64 12.01 3.27
CA ILE A 20 -7.69 12.22 1.81
C ILE A 20 -6.41 11.70 1.16
N THR A 21 -5.24 12.04 1.72
CA THR A 21 -3.95 11.56 1.22
C THR A 21 -3.89 10.03 1.28
N ALA A 22 -4.29 9.44 2.40
CA ALA A 22 -4.26 7.99 2.58
C ALA A 22 -5.18 7.27 1.59
N VAL A 23 -6.42 7.76 1.40
CA VAL A 23 -7.38 7.21 0.44
C VAL A 23 -6.88 7.36 -0.99
N ALA A 24 -6.35 8.54 -1.37
CA ALA A 24 -5.82 8.79 -2.70
C ALA A 24 -4.62 7.90 -3.03
N VAL A 25 -3.69 7.72 -2.08
CA VAL A 25 -2.51 6.86 -2.26
C VAL A 25 -2.90 5.39 -2.33
N THR A 26 -3.86 4.95 -1.49
CA THR A 26 -4.37 3.57 -1.50
C THR A 26 -5.04 3.26 -2.84
N PHE A 27 -5.89 4.16 -3.34
CA PHE A 27 -6.53 4.00 -4.66
C PHE A 27 -5.50 4.08 -5.81
N GLY A 28 -4.61 5.07 -5.80
CA GLY A 28 -3.62 5.27 -6.85
C GLY A 28 -2.60 4.13 -6.95
N SER A 29 -2.13 3.60 -5.81
CA SER A 29 -1.25 2.44 -5.78
C SER A 29 -1.95 1.17 -6.28
N ALA A 30 -3.20 0.93 -5.88
CA ALA A 30 -4.00 -0.18 -6.36
C ALA A 30 -4.27 -0.11 -7.88
N PHE A 31 -4.60 1.08 -8.40
CA PHE A 31 -4.79 1.29 -9.83
C PHE A 31 -3.49 1.11 -10.63
N ARG A 32 -2.37 1.57 -10.10
CA ARG A 32 -1.05 1.33 -10.71
C ARG A 32 -0.70 -0.15 -10.73
N ALA A 33 -0.93 -0.86 -9.63
CA ALA A 33 -0.73 -2.31 -9.55
C ALA A 33 -1.61 -3.06 -10.57
N LEU A 34 -2.85 -2.62 -10.81
CA LEU A 34 -3.72 -3.15 -11.85
C LEU A 34 -3.14 -2.92 -13.26
N ASN A 35 -2.73 -1.69 -13.58
CA ASN A 35 -2.20 -1.35 -14.91
C ASN A 35 -0.90 -2.10 -15.21
N TYR A 36 -0.03 -2.21 -14.23
CA TYR A 36 1.16 -3.05 -14.33
C TYR A 36 0.79 -4.52 -14.58
N GLY A 37 -0.42 -4.95 -14.18
CA GLY A 37 -0.90 -6.33 -14.30
C GLY A 37 -1.28 -6.64 -15.72
N LYS A 38 -2.08 -5.74 -16.29
CA LYS A 38 -2.46 -5.75 -17.70
C LYS A 38 -1.23 -5.72 -18.61
N GLU A 39 -0.23 -4.91 -18.26
CA GLU A 39 1.02 -4.81 -19.01
C GLU A 39 1.75 -6.16 -19.05
N MET A 40 1.90 -6.81 -17.90
CA MET A 40 2.53 -8.13 -17.79
C MET A 40 1.76 -9.19 -18.57
N GLU A 41 0.44 -9.25 -18.42
CA GLU A 41 -0.43 -10.20 -19.15
C GLU A 41 -0.29 -9.99 -20.67
N ARG A 42 -0.36 -8.75 -21.16
CA ARG A 42 -0.19 -8.43 -22.58
C ARG A 42 1.18 -8.86 -23.13
N ASN A 43 2.24 -8.64 -22.35
CA ASN A 43 3.59 -9.02 -22.77
C ASN A 43 3.75 -10.55 -22.80
N ARG A 44 3.08 -11.27 -21.89
CA ARG A 44 3.01 -12.74 -21.92
C ARG A 44 2.30 -13.22 -23.18
N ASP A 45 1.12 -12.66 -23.49
CA ASP A 45 0.35 -13.05 -24.69
C ASP A 45 1.16 -12.80 -25.98
N PHE A 46 1.91 -11.70 -26.05
CA PHE A 46 2.79 -11.41 -27.19
C PHE A 46 3.97 -12.39 -27.27
N SER A 47 4.53 -12.78 -26.13
CA SER A 47 5.58 -13.79 -26.06
C SER A 47 5.06 -15.17 -26.49
N GLU A 48 3.87 -15.56 -26.07
CA GLU A 48 3.25 -16.83 -26.49
C GLU A 48 2.93 -16.82 -27.99
N ALA A 49 2.35 -15.72 -28.51
CA ALA A 49 2.07 -15.57 -29.93
C ALA A 49 3.35 -15.65 -30.80
N SER A 50 4.44 -15.02 -30.35
CA SER A 50 5.73 -15.11 -31.06
C SER A 50 6.34 -16.52 -31.01
N ILE A 51 6.22 -17.24 -29.89
CA ILE A 51 6.66 -18.65 -29.78
C ILE A 51 5.84 -19.55 -30.72
N THR A 52 4.52 -19.36 -30.84
CA THR A 52 3.69 -20.18 -31.74
C THR A 52 3.98 -19.96 -33.22
N LEU A 53 4.43 -18.77 -33.61
CA LEU A 53 4.83 -18.45 -34.99
C LEU A 53 6.23 -18.99 -35.34
N ASP A 54 7.07 -19.23 -34.33
CA ASP A 54 8.46 -19.68 -34.49
C ASP A 54 8.66 -21.09 -33.88
N GLY A 55 7.74 -22.01 -34.19
CA GLY A 55 7.71 -23.39 -33.68
C GLY A 55 8.97 -24.24 -33.96
N SER A 56 9.97 -23.69 -34.66
CA SER A 56 11.29 -24.31 -34.85
C SER A 56 12.34 -23.87 -33.82
N GLN A 57 12.11 -22.82 -33.02
CA GLN A 57 13.07 -22.29 -32.02
C GLN A 57 12.68 -22.53 -30.55
N ALA A 58 11.61 -23.29 -30.30
CA ALA A 58 10.95 -23.43 -28.99
C ALA A 58 11.78 -24.12 -27.88
N LEU A 59 12.98 -24.64 -28.16
CA LEU A 59 13.73 -25.50 -27.22
C LEU A 59 14.85 -24.80 -26.42
N MET A 60 14.97 -23.46 -26.42
CA MET A 60 16.06 -22.79 -25.68
C MET A 60 15.62 -21.76 -24.62
N ILE A 61 14.32 -21.70 -24.35
CA ILE A 61 13.65 -20.75 -23.44
C ILE A 61 13.83 -20.97 -21.91
N PRO A 62 13.71 -22.19 -21.33
CA PRO A 62 13.02 -22.29 -20.04
C PRO A 62 13.81 -21.98 -18.76
N LEU A 63 14.99 -21.34 -18.84
CA LEU A 63 15.84 -21.13 -17.66
C LEU A 63 16.14 -19.67 -17.29
N GLN A 64 15.56 -18.68 -17.98
CA GLN A 64 15.88 -17.26 -17.71
C GLN A 64 14.83 -16.50 -16.87
N TYR A 65 13.63 -17.06 -16.67
CA TYR A 65 12.47 -16.27 -16.23
C TYR A 65 12.17 -16.32 -14.72
N SER A 66 12.86 -17.15 -13.94
CA SER A 66 12.46 -17.34 -12.53
C SER A 66 13.09 -16.35 -11.55
N LEU A 67 14.04 -15.50 -11.95
CA LEU A 67 14.79 -14.66 -11.00
C LEU A 67 15.12 -13.23 -11.47
N ALA A 68 14.69 -12.81 -12.66
CA ALA A 68 14.97 -11.48 -13.16
C ALA A 68 13.69 -10.70 -13.45
N ASP A 69 13.38 -9.74 -12.58
CA ASP A 69 12.40 -8.69 -12.86
C ASP A 69 12.65 -8.13 -14.28
N PRO A 70 11.62 -8.04 -15.15
CA PRO A 70 11.76 -7.56 -16.53
C PRO A 70 12.25 -6.10 -16.63
N PHE A 71 12.31 -5.37 -15.51
CA PHE A 71 12.84 -4.01 -15.41
C PHE A 71 14.37 -3.95 -15.26
N VAL A 72 14.97 -4.85 -14.48
CA VAL A 72 16.42 -4.80 -14.21
C VAL A 72 17.21 -5.32 -15.41
N SER A 73 16.77 -6.44 -15.99
CA SER A 73 17.38 -7.03 -17.19
C SER A 73 17.33 -6.09 -18.41
N ARG A 74 16.23 -5.32 -18.56
CA ARG A 74 16.09 -4.37 -19.67
C ARG A 74 16.88 -3.07 -19.46
N CYS A 75 17.24 -2.75 -18.22
CA CYS A 75 18.11 -1.61 -17.88
C CYS A 75 19.58 -1.88 -18.26
N CYS A 76 20.04 -3.13 -18.20
CA CYS A 76 21.43 -3.49 -18.50
C CYS A 76 21.70 -3.79 -19.98
N SER A 77 20.67 -3.94 -20.82
CA SER A 77 20.84 -4.32 -22.23
C SER A 77 20.66 -3.17 -23.23
N LYS A 78 20.14 -2.01 -22.82
CA LYS A 78 19.97 -0.83 -23.69
C LYS A 78 20.86 0.33 -23.23
N SER A 79 21.35 1.12 -24.19
CA SER A 79 22.15 2.32 -23.92
C SER A 79 21.43 3.23 -22.92
N PHE A 80 22.14 3.58 -21.85
CA PHE A 80 21.64 4.45 -20.78
C PHE A 80 21.15 5.76 -21.40
N THR A 81 19.83 5.94 -21.42
CA THR A 81 19.23 7.10 -22.09
C THR A 81 19.43 8.34 -21.21
N ARG A 82 19.72 9.51 -21.79
CA ARG A 82 19.94 10.78 -21.04
C ARG A 82 18.80 11.08 -20.05
N SER A 83 17.57 10.67 -20.36
CA SER A 83 16.41 10.78 -19.48
C SER A 83 16.49 9.93 -18.21
N GLN A 84 17.04 8.71 -18.29
CA GLN A 84 17.24 7.83 -17.12
C GLN A 84 18.29 8.41 -16.19
N GLY A 85 19.35 9.02 -16.74
CA GLY A 85 20.37 9.74 -15.96
C GLY A 85 19.81 10.95 -15.23
N LEU A 86 19.02 11.79 -15.91
CA LEU A 86 18.35 12.94 -15.29
C LEU A 86 17.41 12.51 -14.17
N LEU A 87 16.64 11.43 -14.37
CA LEU A 87 15.74 10.91 -13.35
C LEU A 87 16.50 10.36 -12.14
N LEU A 88 17.59 9.62 -12.36
CA LEU A 88 18.43 9.09 -11.29
C LEU A 88 19.00 10.23 -10.44
N LEU A 89 19.57 11.26 -11.09
CA LEU A 89 20.12 12.44 -10.42
C LEU A 89 19.03 13.16 -9.60
N ALA A 90 17.84 13.33 -10.17
CA ALA A 90 16.72 13.95 -9.47
C ALA A 90 16.29 13.12 -8.24
N CYS A 91 16.15 11.80 -8.36
CA CYS A 91 15.81 10.92 -7.25
C CYS A 91 16.87 10.96 -6.15
N THR A 92 18.15 10.88 -6.50
CA THR A 92 19.25 10.99 -5.53
C THR A 92 19.27 12.37 -4.86
N GLY A 93 18.96 13.43 -5.61
CA GLY A 93 18.86 14.79 -5.08
C GLY A 93 17.73 14.95 -4.06
N ILE A 94 16.55 14.37 -4.32
CA ILE A 94 15.41 14.39 -3.39
C ILE A 94 15.76 13.65 -2.09
N VAL A 95 16.40 12.47 -2.19
CA VAL A 95 16.83 11.70 -1.01
C VAL A 95 17.89 12.46 -0.21
N ALA A 96 18.88 13.06 -0.88
CA ALA A 96 19.90 13.87 -0.22
C ALA A 96 19.30 15.12 0.46
N ALA A 97 18.38 15.82 -0.21
CA ALA A 97 17.68 16.97 0.37
C ALA A 97 16.84 16.58 1.59
N TRP A 98 16.20 15.40 1.56
CA TRP A 98 15.51 14.84 2.73
C TRP A 98 16.48 14.54 3.88
N LEU A 99 17.61 13.87 3.60
CA LEU A 99 18.65 13.55 4.58
C LEU A 99 19.20 14.79 5.30
N VAL A 100 19.38 15.90 4.57
CA VAL A 100 19.91 17.16 5.13
C VAL A 100 18.82 17.95 5.86
N SER A 101 17.60 18.01 5.32
CA SER A 101 16.60 18.96 5.82
C SER A 101 15.63 18.36 6.83
N GLY A 102 15.35 17.06 6.76
CA GLY A 102 14.36 16.38 7.60
C GLY A 102 12.94 16.98 7.50
N HIS A 103 12.60 17.65 6.39
CA HIS A 103 11.28 18.26 6.23
C HIS A 103 10.18 17.19 6.11
N TRP A 104 9.07 17.39 6.81
CA TRP A 104 7.91 16.50 6.82
C TRP A 104 7.34 16.27 5.40
N MET A 105 7.36 17.28 4.54
CA MET A 105 6.85 17.17 3.16
C MET A 105 7.69 16.21 2.31
N LEU A 106 9.03 16.28 2.42
CA LEU A 106 9.90 15.34 1.73
C LEU A 106 9.76 13.93 2.31
N ASN A 107 9.58 13.81 3.63
CA ASN A 107 9.30 12.54 4.27
C ASN A 107 8.01 11.89 3.73
N ASN A 108 6.92 12.67 3.63
CA ASN A 108 5.66 12.19 3.07
C ASN A 108 5.79 11.82 1.61
N LEU A 109 6.51 12.62 0.81
CA LEU A 109 6.75 12.31 -0.60
C LEU A 109 7.49 10.98 -0.77
N LEU A 110 8.56 10.77 0.01
CA LEU A 110 9.32 9.51 0.02
C LEU A 110 8.45 8.35 0.49
N GLY A 111 7.70 8.51 1.59
CA GLY A 111 6.79 7.47 2.09
C GLY A 111 5.72 7.07 1.07
N ILE A 112 5.08 8.04 0.42
CA ILE A 112 4.08 7.77 -0.63
C ILE A 112 4.72 7.01 -1.80
N SER A 113 5.91 7.41 -2.24
CA SER A 113 6.61 6.72 -3.33
C SER A 113 6.99 5.28 -2.99
N ILE A 114 7.48 5.04 -1.76
CA ILE A 114 7.79 3.70 -1.24
C ILE A 114 6.52 2.86 -1.15
N CYS A 115 5.41 3.42 -0.67
CA CYS A 115 4.12 2.74 -0.59
C CYS A 115 3.62 2.30 -1.97
N ILE A 116 3.63 3.21 -2.94
CA ILE A 116 3.19 2.92 -4.31
C ILE A 116 4.09 1.85 -4.94
N ALA A 117 5.41 1.95 -4.75
CA ALA A 117 6.36 0.95 -5.25
C ALA A 117 6.09 -0.43 -4.62
N PHE A 118 5.99 -0.49 -3.29
CA PHE A 118 5.72 -1.71 -2.55
C PHE A 118 4.45 -2.42 -3.05
N VAL A 119 3.31 -1.71 -3.12
CA VAL A 119 2.04 -2.28 -3.59
C VAL A 119 2.10 -2.72 -5.06
N SER A 120 2.91 -2.04 -5.89
CA SER A 120 3.07 -2.41 -7.30
C SER A 120 3.90 -3.69 -7.49
N HIS A 121 4.90 -3.90 -6.64
CA HIS A 121 5.80 -5.05 -6.70
C HIS A 121 5.28 -6.27 -5.93
N VAL A 122 4.67 -6.07 -4.77
CA VAL A 122 4.13 -7.15 -3.94
C VAL A 122 2.78 -7.57 -4.50
N ARG A 123 2.81 -8.62 -5.32
CA ARG A 123 1.61 -9.21 -5.91
C ARG A 123 1.21 -10.47 -5.17
N LEU A 124 -0.02 -10.45 -4.70
CA LEU A 124 -0.67 -11.63 -4.19
C LEU A 124 -1.40 -12.31 -5.36
N PRO A 125 -1.30 -13.63 -5.51
CA PRO A 125 -1.93 -14.31 -6.64
C PRO A 125 -3.44 -14.45 -6.45
N ASN A 126 -3.93 -14.49 -5.20
CA ASN A 126 -5.34 -14.72 -4.88
C ASN A 126 -5.81 -13.87 -3.70
N ILE A 127 -7.10 -13.51 -3.69
CA ILE A 127 -7.75 -12.81 -2.57
C ILE A 127 -7.75 -13.66 -1.30
N LYS A 128 -7.82 -15.00 -1.41
CA LYS A 128 -7.66 -15.92 -0.27
C LYS A 128 -6.39 -15.64 0.54
N ILE A 129 -5.25 -15.48 -0.14
CA ILE A 129 -3.97 -15.25 0.52
C ILE A 129 -3.95 -13.88 1.16
N CYS A 130 -4.50 -12.86 0.48
CA CYS A 130 -4.66 -11.52 1.04
C CYS A 130 -5.54 -11.52 2.30
N ALA A 131 -6.68 -12.22 2.27
CA ALA A 131 -7.59 -12.35 3.39
C ALA A 131 -6.92 -13.09 4.58
N MET A 132 -6.20 -14.18 4.32
CA MET A 132 -5.45 -14.91 5.35
C MET A 132 -4.36 -14.04 5.98
N LEU A 133 -3.62 -13.26 5.18
CA LEU A 133 -2.62 -12.31 5.66
C LEU A 133 -3.26 -11.21 6.52
N LEU A 134 -4.37 -10.62 6.06
CA LEU A 134 -5.12 -9.59 6.79
C LEU A 134 -5.64 -10.10 8.14
N VAL A 135 -6.21 -11.31 8.16
CA VAL A 135 -6.68 -11.94 9.40
C VAL A 135 -5.52 -12.25 10.34
N CYS A 136 -4.39 -12.73 9.82
CA CYS A 136 -3.19 -12.97 10.62
C CYS A 136 -2.66 -11.67 11.25
N LEU A 137 -2.59 -10.58 10.47
CA LEU A 137 -2.16 -9.28 10.98
C LEU A 137 -3.15 -8.67 11.98
N PHE A 138 -4.44 -8.85 11.76
CA PHE A 138 -5.49 -8.45 12.71
C PHE A 138 -5.30 -9.14 14.07
N VAL A 139 -5.08 -10.45 14.08
CA VAL A 139 -4.83 -11.21 15.32
C VAL A 139 -3.50 -10.80 15.96
N TYR A 140 -2.46 -10.59 15.16
CA TYR A 140 -1.16 -10.11 15.63
C TYR A 140 -1.28 -8.77 16.36
N ASP A 141 -2.01 -7.80 15.78
CA ASP A 141 -2.18 -6.46 16.34
C ASP A 141 -2.95 -6.52 17.67
N ILE A 142 -4.02 -7.32 17.74
CA ILE A 142 -4.79 -7.56 18.98
C ILE A 142 -3.90 -8.17 20.06
N PHE A 143 -3.09 -9.16 19.72
CA PHE A 143 -2.20 -9.82 20.68
C PHE A 143 -1.20 -8.82 21.27
N TRP A 144 -0.54 -8.03 20.42
CA TRP A 144 0.47 -7.09 20.90
C TRP A 144 -0.09 -5.91 21.66
N VAL A 145 -1.28 -5.43 21.31
CA VAL A 145 -1.90 -4.30 22.00
C VAL A 145 -2.52 -4.71 23.33
N PHE A 146 -3.31 -5.78 23.37
CA PHE A 146 -4.12 -6.10 24.56
C PHE A 146 -3.54 -7.21 25.43
N PHE A 147 -2.86 -8.19 24.82
CA PHE A 147 -2.37 -9.36 25.55
C PHE A 147 -0.91 -9.22 26.00
N SER A 148 -0.10 -8.39 25.34
CA SER A 148 1.33 -8.28 25.66
C SER A 148 1.60 -7.86 27.11
N GLU A 149 0.81 -6.93 27.67
CA GLU A 149 0.92 -6.53 29.08
C GLU A 149 0.71 -7.71 30.04
N ARG A 150 -0.25 -8.59 29.73
CA ARG A 150 -0.63 -9.69 30.60
C ARG A 150 0.46 -10.76 30.70
N PHE A 151 1.21 -10.97 29.62
CA PHE A 151 2.26 -11.99 29.55
C PHE A 151 3.66 -11.47 29.90
N PHE A 152 3.98 -10.22 29.55
CA PHE A 152 5.33 -9.66 29.72
C PHE A 152 5.43 -8.59 30.83
N GLY A 153 4.32 -8.24 31.47
CA GLY A 153 4.27 -7.24 32.56
C GLY A 153 4.43 -5.78 32.10
N ALA A 154 4.66 -5.54 30.80
CA ALA A 154 4.74 -4.22 30.18
C ALA A 154 4.25 -4.27 28.73
N ASN A 155 3.74 -3.14 28.23
CA ASN A 155 3.42 -2.96 26.80
C ASN A 155 4.69 -2.98 25.96
N VAL A 156 4.99 -4.11 25.32
CA VAL A 156 6.15 -4.21 24.42
C VAL A 156 6.05 -3.19 23.28
N MET A 157 4.83 -2.94 22.78
CA MET A 157 4.58 -1.95 21.72
C MET A 157 5.02 -0.52 22.11
N VAL A 158 4.80 -0.11 23.36
CA VAL A 158 5.22 1.22 23.85
C VAL A 158 6.72 1.25 24.09
N SER A 159 7.30 0.14 24.59
CA SER A 159 8.75 0.04 24.79
C SER A 159 9.54 0.04 23.48
N VAL A 160 9.00 -0.56 22.41
CA VAL A 160 9.62 -0.56 21.07
C VAL A 160 9.40 0.77 20.38
N ALA A 161 8.24 1.41 20.54
CA ALA A 161 8.00 2.76 20.02
C ALA A 161 8.89 3.83 20.68
N THR A 162 9.37 3.58 21.90
CA THR A 162 10.28 4.48 22.62
C THR A 162 11.77 4.19 22.34
N GLN A 163 12.11 3.07 21.68
CA GLN A 163 13.47 2.83 21.19
C GLN A 163 13.79 3.78 20.04
N GLN A 164 14.43 4.89 20.39
CA GLN A 164 14.86 5.91 19.44
C GLN A 164 16.03 5.37 18.61
N ALA A 165 15.80 5.10 17.33
CA ALA A 165 16.86 4.73 16.39
C ALA A 165 17.92 5.85 16.30
N SER A 166 19.16 5.54 16.66
CA SER A 166 20.30 6.44 16.47
C SER A 166 20.57 6.62 14.97
N ASN A 167 20.61 7.87 14.53
CA ASN A 167 20.83 8.22 13.12
C ASN A 167 22.17 7.64 12.61
N PRO A 168 22.23 6.88 11.50
CA PRO A 168 23.49 6.37 10.95
C PRO A 168 24.47 7.49 10.56
N VAL A 169 23.95 8.67 10.21
CA VAL A 169 24.76 9.87 9.95
C VAL A 169 25.47 10.33 11.21
N HIS A 170 24.89 10.14 12.40
CA HIS A 170 25.56 10.48 13.66
C HIS A 170 26.70 9.49 13.95
N THR A 171 26.50 8.19 13.69
CA THR A 171 27.56 7.17 13.81
C THR A 171 28.70 7.42 12.83
N VAL A 172 28.38 7.80 11.60
CA VAL A 172 29.37 8.10 10.54
C VAL A 172 30.07 9.44 10.80
N ALA A 173 29.35 10.48 11.24
CA ALA A 173 29.94 11.76 11.63
C ALA A 173 30.87 11.63 12.83
N ASN A 174 30.51 10.79 13.81
CA ASN A 174 31.33 10.51 14.97
C ASN A 174 32.58 9.68 14.61
N SER A 175 32.47 8.78 13.62
CA SER A 175 33.61 8.02 13.09
C SER A 175 34.56 8.89 12.26
N LEU A 176 34.05 9.96 11.62
CA LEU A 176 34.83 10.86 10.75
C LEU A 176 35.33 12.13 11.45
N SER A 177 35.03 12.33 12.75
CA SER A 177 35.50 13.47 13.55
C SER A 177 35.31 14.85 12.89
N LEU A 178 34.24 15.04 12.11
CA LEU A 178 33.99 16.30 11.39
C LEU A 178 33.18 17.28 12.27
N PRO A 179 33.80 18.34 12.83
CA PRO A 179 33.09 19.32 13.65
C PRO A 179 32.23 20.19 12.73
N GLY A 180 30.90 20.01 12.79
CA GLY A 180 29.94 20.80 12.02
C GLY A 180 28.75 20.00 11.49
N LEU A 181 28.92 18.70 11.24
CA LEU A 181 27.80 17.87 10.74
C LEU A 181 26.76 17.56 11.82
N GLN A 182 27.11 17.64 13.11
CA GLN A 182 26.21 17.42 14.25
C GLN A 182 25.11 18.50 14.39
N LEU A 183 25.28 19.67 13.77
CA LEU A 183 24.29 20.76 13.79
C LEU A 183 23.17 20.54 12.75
N ILE A 184 23.38 19.65 11.79
CA ILE A 184 22.44 19.31 10.71
C ILE A 184 21.63 18.05 11.05
N THR A 185 22.05 17.26 12.05
CA THR A 185 21.43 15.98 12.37
C THR A 185 20.17 16.14 13.22
N LYS A 186 19.06 16.55 12.61
CA LYS A 186 17.75 16.22 13.18
C LYS A 186 17.62 14.69 13.26
N LYS A 187 16.97 14.19 14.31
CA LYS A 187 16.53 12.78 14.36
C LYS A 187 15.57 12.57 13.19
N LEU A 188 16.06 11.99 12.10
CA LEU A 188 15.22 11.66 10.96
C LEU A 188 14.47 10.38 11.30
N GLU A 189 13.15 10.49 11.33
CA GLU A 189 12.28 9.33 11.34
C GLU A 189 12.28 8.75 9.93
N LEU A 190 12.41 7.43 9.80
CA LEU A 190 12.36 6.79 8.48
C LEU A 190 11.03 7.13 7.78
N PRO A 191 11.01 7.21 6.43
CA PRO A 191 9.82 7.52 5.65
C PRO A 191 8.86 6.32 5.57
N VAL A 192 8.65 5.65 6.70
CA VAL A 192 7.76 4.50 6.91
C VAL A 192 6.43 4.96 7.53
N LYS A 193 6.30 6.25 7.81
CA LYS A 193 5.06 6.88 8.28
C LYS A 193 4.82 8.21 7.58
N ILE A 194 3.55 8.49 7.28
CA ILE A 194 3.09 9.79 6.80
C ILE A 194 2.81 10.66 8.01
N VAL A 195 3.32 11.89 7.97
CA VAL A 195 3.31 12.80 9.11
C VAL A 195 2.73 14.15 8.68
N PHE A 196 1.68 14.61 9.34
CA PHE A 196 1.12 15.93 9.12
C PHE A 196 1.17 16.75 10.42
N PRO A 197 1.66 18.00 10.37
CA PRO A 197 1.60 18.89 11.51
C PRO A 197 0.13 19.22 11.83
N ARG A 198 -0.27 19.14 13.10
CA ARG A 198 -1.66 19.38 13.51
C ARG A 198 -2.15 20.80 13.16
N ASN A 199 -1.25 21.77 13.12
CA ASN A 199 -1.54 23.17 12.78
C ASN A 199 -1.44 23.50 11.27
N LEU A 200 -1.72 22.55 10.38
CA LEU A 200 -1.56 22.68 8.92
C LEU A 200 -2.22 23.94 8.32
N LEU A 201 -3.30 24.44 8.91
CA LEU A 201 -4.03 25.62 8.45
C LEU A 201 -4.36 26.61 9.59
N GLY A 202 -3.44 26.81 10.54
CA GLY A 202 -3.52 27.94 11.49
C GLY A 202 -4.76 27.98 12.40
N GLY A 203 -5.30 26.82 12.79
CA GLY A 203 -6.36 26.74 13.79
C GLY A 203 -5.87 27.25 15.15
N VAL A 204 -6.44 28.36 15.62
CA VAL A 204 -6.13 28.98 16.91
C VAL A 204 -6.76 28.14 18.02
N ILE A 205 -5.99 27.22 18.60
CA ILE A 205 -6.23 26.73 19.96
C ILE A 205 -5.07 27.26 20.81
N PRO A 206 -5.31 28.22 21.74
CA PRO A 206 -4.25 28.74 22.59
C PRO A 206 -3.90 27.67 23.63
N GLY A 207 -2.74 27.02 23.49
CA GLY A 207 -2.15 26.21 24.56
C GLY A 207 -1.43 24.91 24.16
N GLU A 208 -1.52 24.42 22.92
CA GLU A 208 -0.81 23.20 22.52
C GLU A 208 0.49 23.50 21.73
N ASN A 209 1.55 22.77 22.09
CA ASN A 209 2.87 22.90 21.48
C ASN A 209 2.80 22.65 19.97
N ALA A 210 3.48 23.49 19.19
CA ALA A 210 3.58 23.44 17.73
C ALA A 210 4.36 22.21 17.16
N GLN A 211 4.41 21.10 17.90
CA GLN A 211 5.23 19.92 17.60
C GLN A 211 4.43 18.60 17.63
N ASP A 212 3.12 18.65 17.88
CA ASP A 212 2.31 17.45 17.84
C ASP A 212 1.98 17.11 16.38
N PHE A 213 2.57 16.01 15.91
CA PHE A 213 2.31 15.49 14.58
C PHE A 213 1.23 14.41 14.62
N MET A 214 0.39 14.39 13.61
CA MET A 214 -0.47 13.25 13.32
C MET A 214 0.29 12.29 12.41
N MET A 215 0.31 11.01 12.77
CA MET A 215 1.10 9.99 12.09
C MET A 215 0.19 8.86 11.61
N LEU A 216 0.47 8.34 10.42
CA LEU A 216 -0.15 7.13 9.88
C LEU A 216 0.93 6.19 9.35
N GLY A 217 0.85 4.92 9.72
CA GLY A 217 1.78 3.90 9.26
C GLY A 217 1.62 3.60 7.77
N LEU A 218 2.74 3.42 7.07
CA LEU A 218 2.71 3.03 5.65
C LEU A 218 2.11 1.62 5.45
N GLY A 219 2.27 0.73 6.43
CA GLY A 219 1.65 -0.60 6.44
C GLY A 219 0.12 -0.53 6.44
N ASP A 220 -0.45 0.39 7.23
CA ASP A 220 -1.91 0.58 7.35
C ASP A 220 -2.55 1.08 6.05
N MET A 221 -1.73 1.64 5.14
CA MET A 221 -2.15 2.02 3.79
C MET A 221 -1.85 0.92 2.76
N ALA A 222 -0.64 0.36 2.81
CA ALA A 222 -0.18 -0.62 1.85
C ALA A 222 -0.98 -1.92 1.89
N ILE A 223 -1.34 -2.40 3.09
CA ILE A 223 -2.07 -3.65 3.26
C ILE A 223 -3.50 -3.57 2.67
N PRO A 224 -4.32 -2.56 3.01
CA PRO A 224 -5.60 -2.34 2.33
C PRO A 224 -5.45 -2.06 0.83
N ALA A 225 -4.38 -1.37 0.40
CA ALA A 225 -4.13 -1.12 -1.03
C ALA A 225 -3.90 -2.42 -1.83
N MET A 226 -3.21 -3.41 -1.25
CA MET A 226 -3.06 -4.73 -1.86
C MET A 226 -4.40 -5.43 -2.04
N LEU A 227 -5.27 -5.42 -1.02
CA LEU A 227 -6.63 -5.95 -1.12
C LEU A 227 -7.41 -5.23 -2.24
N LEU A 228 -7.33 -3.90 -2.26
CA LEU A 228 -8.00 -3.07 -3.24
C LEU A 228 -7.51 -3.35 -4.67
N ALA A 229 -6.22 -3.61 -4.85
CA ALA A 229 -5.62 -3.96 -6.14
C ALA A 229 -6.19 -5.29 -6.67
N LEU A 230 -6.37 -6.29 -5.81
CA LEU A 230 -6.95 -7.57 -6.18
C LEU A 230 -8.44 -7.45 -6.51
N VAL A 231 -9.20 -6.70 -5.70
CA VAL A 231 -10.61 -6.42 -5.95
C VAL A 231 -10.80 -5.68 -7.28
N LEU A 232 -9.95 -4.69 -7.56
CA LEU A 232 -9.93 -3.98 -8.83
C LEU A 232 -9.57 -4.89 -10.01
N CYS A 233 -8.63 -5.82 -9.82
CA CYS A 233 -8.28 -6.81 -10.83
C CYS A 233 -9.47 -7.73 -11.15
N PHE A 234 -10.16 -8.20 -10.12
CA PHE A 234 -11.36 -9.01 -10.27
C PHE A 234 -12.50 -8.24 -10.97
N ASP A 235 -12.80 -7.02 -10.51
CA ASP A 235 -13.80 -6.13 -11.13
C ASP A 235 -13.50 -5.90 -12.62
N HIS A 236 -12.24 -5.70 -12.97
CA HIS A 236 -11.82 -5.48 -14.34
C HIS A 236 -11.95 -6.74 -15.22
N ARG A 237 -11.51 -7.90 -14.71
CA ARG A 237 -11.63 -9.19 -15.42
C ARG A 237 -13.10 -9.51 -15.69
N LYS A 238 -13.94 -9.41 -14.67
CA LYS A 238 -15.38 -9.66 -14.78
C LYS A 238 -16.08 -8.66 -15.70
N SER A 239 -15.69 -7.38 -15.65
CA SER A 239 -16.18 -6.37 -16.59
C SER A 239 -15.80 -6.70 -18.03
N ARG A 240 -14.63 -7.28 -18.28
CA ARG A 240 -14.21 -7.69 -19.63
C ARG A 240 -15.02 -8.87 -20.15
N ASP A 241 -15.30 -9.85 -19.31
CA ASP A 241 -16.15 -11.01 -19.67
C ASP A 241 -17.60 -10.60 -19.89
N THR A 242 -18.11 -9.67 -19.07
CA THR A 242 -19.45 -9.10 -19.24
C THR A 242 -19.53 -8.25 -20.53
N VAL A 243 -18.53 -7.41 -20.82
CA VAL A 243 -18.53 -6.57 -22.04
C VAL A 243 -18.52 -7.40 -23.32
N LYS A 244 -17.81 -8.53 -23.37
CA LYS A 244 -17.88 -9.47 -24.52
C LYS A 244 -19.29 -10.02 -24.78
N LEU A 245 -20.15 -10.04 -23.74
CA LEU A 245 -21.50 -10.59 -23.78
C LEU A 245 -22.58 -9.48 -23.85
N VAL A 246 -22.22 -8.24 -23.54
CA VAL A 246 -23.10 -7.08 -23.32
C VAL A 246 -22.75 -5.92 -24.27
N ASP A 247 -22.37 -6.21 -25.51
CA ASP A 247 -22.39 -5.21 -26.60
C ASP A 247 -23.84 -4.81 -27.02
N ILE A 248 -24.87 -5.19 -26.25
CA ILE A 248 -26.28 -4.91 -26.54
C ILE A 248 -26.99 -4.06 -25.47
N HIS A 249 -26.51 -3.94 -24.22
CA HIS A 249 -27.22 -3.08 -23.25
C HIS A 249 -26.34 -2.48 -22.14
N SER A 250 -26.17 -1.16 -22.22
CA SER A 250 -25.55 -0.30 -21.22
C SER A 250 -26.11 -0.56 -19.82
N SER A 251 -25.26 -1.08 -18.92
CA SER A 251 -25.57 -1.07 -17.49
C SER A 251 -24.31 -0.81 -16.67
N LYS A 252 -24.42 0.20 -15.80
CA LYS A 252 -23.48 0.54 -14.74
C LYS A 252 -23.32 -0.67 -13.80
N GLY A 253 -22.40 -1.57 -14.12
CA GLY A 253 -22.05 -2.70 -13.25
C GLY A 253 -21.48 -2.18 -11.93
N HIS A 254 -22.12 -2.55 -10.81
CA HIS A 254 -21.69 -2.18 -9.46
C HIS A 254 -20.41 -2.93 -9.08
N LYS A 255 -19.27 -2.27 -9.33
CA LYS A 255 -17.92 -2.76 -9.04
C LYS A 255 -17.67 -2.88 -7.52
N TYR A 256 -17.03 -3.95 -7.07
CA TYR A 256 -16.68 -4.21 -5.67
C TYR A 256 -15.82 -3.09 -5.05
N ILE A 257 -15.02 -2.40 -5.87
CA ILE A 257 -14.25 -1.21 -5.46
C ILE A 257 -15.11 -0.13 -4.79
N TRP A 258 -16.36 0.06 -5.22
CA TRP A 258 -17.25 1.07 -4.66
C TRP A 258 -17.70 0.76 -3.24
N TYR A 259 -17.46 -0.45 -2.75
CA TYR A 259 -17.72 -0.84 -1.37
C TYR A 259 -16.43 -0.89 -0.56
N ALA A 260 -15.35 -1.40 -1.16
CA ALA A 260 -14.07 -1.53 -0.49
C ALA A 260 -13.39 -0.18 -0.21
N LEU A 261 -13.46 0.78 -1.14
CA LEU A 261 -12.82 2.09 -0.98
C LEU A 261 -13.51 2.95 0.09
N PRO A 262 -14.85 3.09 0.14
CA PRO A 262 -15.51 3.74 1.27
C PRO A 262 -15.32 2.98 2.59
N GLY A 263 -15.29 1.64 2.55
CA GLY A 263 -14.97 0.82 3.72
C GLY A 263 -13.60 1.15 4.33
N TYR A 264 -12.59 1.39 3.49
CA TYR A 264 -11.27 1.86 3.94
C TYR A 264 -11.33 3.25 4.57
N ALA A 265 -12.03 4.19 3.93
CA ALA A 265 -12.20 5.54 4.47
C ALA A 265 -12.91 5.53 5.84
N ILE A 266 -13.98 4.73 5.99
CA ILE A 266 -14.70 4.55 7.25
C ILE A 266 -13.80 3.92 8.31
N GLY A 267 -13.01 2.90 7.96
CA GLY A 267 -12.06 2.29 8.87
C GLY A 267 -11.01 3.27 9.38
N LEU A 268 -10.48 4.11 8.50
CA LEU A 268 -9.47 5.12 8.85
C LEU A 268 -10.06 6.21 9.76
N VAL A 269 -11.26 6.70 9.44
CA VAL A 269 -12.00 7.64 10.31
C VAL A 269 -12.24 7.02 11.68
N THR A 270 -12.65 5.74 11.72
CA THR A 270 -12.92 5.03 12.99
C THR A 270 -11.63 4.85 13.79
N ALA A 271 -10.52 4.47 13.16
CA ALA A 271 -9.22 4.32 13.82
C ALA A 271 -8.72 5.65 14.42
N LEU A 272 -8.83 6.74 13.66
CA LEU A 272 -8.47 8.08 14.15
C LEU A 272 -9.39 8.52 15.29
N ALA A 273 -10.69 8.30 15.17
CA ALA A 273 -11.65 8.64 16.21
C ALA A 273 -11.39 7.86 17.51
N ALA A 274 -11.12 6.57 17.38
CA ALA A 274 -10.86 5.72 18.53
C ALA A 274 -9.52 6.07 19.21
N GLY A 275 -8.49 6.45 18.44
CA GLY A 275 -7.23 6.99 18.97
C GLY A 275 -7.40 8.32 19.73
N VAL A 276 -8.21 9.24 19.20
CA VAL A 276 -8.50 10.53 19.86
C VAL A 276 -9.32 10.34 21.14
N LEU A 277 -10.28 9.42 21.14
CA LEU A 277 -11.14 9.16 22.29
C LEU A 277 -10.42 8.45 23.43
N THR A 278 -9.54 7.51 23.12
CA THR A 278 -8.91 6.64 24.12
C THR A 278 -7.56 7.12 24.62
N HIS A 279 -6.99 8.19 24.03
CA HIS A 279 -5.70 8.77 24.41
C HIS A 279 -4.54 7.74 24.52
N SER A 280 -4.71 6.56 23.90
CA SER A 280 -3.77 5.44 23.92
C SER A 280 -3.49 4.97 22.49
N PRO A 281 -2.31 4.40 22.22
CA PRO A 281 -1.97 3.90 20.90
C PRO A 281 -2.89 2.71 20.58
N GLN A 282 -3.75 2.90 19.58
CA GLN A 282 -4.67 1.86 19.14
C GLN A 282 -4.22 1.19 17.84
N PRO A 283 -4.50 -0.11 17.68
CA PRO A 283 -4.19 -0.87 16.48
C PRO A 283 -5.05 -0.38 15.32
N ALA A 284 -4.46 0.27 14.32
CA ALA A 284 -5.22 0.78 13.17
C ALA A 284 -5.85 -0.36 12.35
N LEU A 285 -5.17 -1.50 12.24
CA LEU A 285 -5.65 -2.67 11.50
C LEU A 285 -6.91 -3.28 12.13
N LEU A 286 -7.12 -3.10 13.45
CA LEU A 286 -8.34 -3.54 14.14
C LEU A 286 -9.60 -2.96 13.50
N TYR A 287 -9.53 -1.71 13.03
CA TYR A 287 -10.67 -1.02 12.41
C TYR A 287 -10.66 -1.16 10.88
N LEU A 288 -9.48 -1.11 10.27
CA LEU A 288 -9.32 -1.14 8.81
C LEU A 288 -9.67 -2.51 8.20
N VAL A 289 -9.23 -3.61 8.81
CA VAL A 289 -9.46 -4.97 8.28
C VAL A 289 -10.96 -5.29 8.19
N PRO A 290 -11.77 -5.18 9.26
CA PRO A 290 -13.19 -5.50 9.17
C PRO A 290 -13.95 -4.53 8.26
N SER A 291 -13.57 -3.25 8.22
CA SER A 291 -14.26 -2.25 7.40
C SER A 291 -13.96 -2.39 5.90
N THR A 292 -12.82 -2.97 5.52
CA THR A 292 -12.43 -3.18 4.11
C THR A 292 -12.75 -4.57 3.61
N LEU A 293 -12.34 -5.61 4.35
CA LEU A 293 -12.53 -7.00 3.98
C LEU A 293 -13.98 -7.46 4.17
N GLY A 294 -14.63 -6.98 5.23
CA GLY A 294 -16.01 -7.33 5.58
C GLY A 294 -17.00 -7.05 4.45
N PRO A 295 -17.11 -5.81 3.93
CA PRO A 295 -18.01 -5.50 2.82
C PRO A 295 -17.72 -6.33 1.56
N VAL A 296 -16.46 -6.60 1.25
CA VAL A 296 -16.07 -7.42 0.08
C VAL A 296 -16.57 -8.86 0.23
N ILE A 297 -16.38 -9.47 1.40
CA ILE A 297 -16.85 -10.83 1.69
C ILE A 297 -18.38 -10.89 1.73
N VAL A 298 -19.04 -9.96 2.40
CA VAL A 298 -20.51 -9.94 2.53
C VAL A 298 -21.18 -9.78 1.16
N ILE A 299 -20.69 -8.86 0.33
CA ILE A 299 -21.29 -8.61 -0.98
C ILE A 299 -21.01 -9.77 -1.95
N SER A 300 -19.81 -10.35 -1.91
CA SER A 300 -19.49 -11.53 -2.74
C SER A 300 -20.27 -12.77 -2.30
N TRP A 301 -20.58 -12.92 -1.00
CA TRP A 301 -21.50 -13.93 -0.51
C TRP A 301 -22.90 -13.71 -1.07
N ILE A 302 -23.46 -12.50 -0.91
CA ILE A 302 -24.83 -12.18 -1.38
C ILE A 302 -24.96 -12.44 -2.89
N ARG A 303 -23.90 -12.16 -3.66
CA ARG A 303 -23.85 -12.38 -5.11
C ARG A 303 -23.53 -13.82 -5.53
N LYS A 304 -23.22 -14.71 -4.58
CA LYS A 304 -22.78 -16.10 -4.82
C LYS A 304 -21.50 -16.21 -5.66
N GLU A 305 -20.66 -15.18 -5.63
CA GLU A 305 -19.39 -15.08 -6.39
C GLU A 305 -18.17 -15.28 -5.49
N LEU A 306 -18.38 -15.60 -4.20
CA LEU A 306 -17.33 -15.72 -3.21
C LEU A 306 -16.27 -16.76 -3.61
N ILE A 307 -16.67 -17.91 -4.13
CA ILE A 307 -15.74 -18.99 -4.52
C ILE A 307 -14.88 -18.55 -5.71
N GLU A 308 -15.49 -17.91 -6.71
CA GLU A 308 -14.79 -17.35 -7.87
C GLU A 308 -13.80 -16.24 -7.45
N LEU A 309 -14.19 -15.40 -6.49
CA LEU A 309 -13.34 -14.37 -5.92
C LEU A 309 -12.17 -14.97 -5.10
N TRP A 310 -12.41 -16.08 -4.38
CA TRP A 310 -11.49 -16.67 -3.40
C TRP A 310 -10.42 -17.56 -4.05
N GLU A 311 -10.84 -18.43 -4.98
CA GLU A 311 -9.94 -19.37 -5.67
C GLU A 311 -9.33 -18.77 -6.95
N GLY A 312 -9.88 -17.65 -7.42
CA GLY A 312 -9.60 -17.13 -8.75
C GLY A 312 -10.37 -17.91 -9.82
N THR A 313 -10.35 -17.42 -11.06
CA THR A 313 -11.03 -18.09 -12.17
C THR A 313 -10.46 -19.49 -12.35
N VAL A 314 -11.28 -20.51 -12.09
CA VAL A 314 -10.95 -21.90 -12.40
C VAL A 314 -10.78 -21.98 -13.93
N PRO A 315 -9.66 -22.48 -14.47
CA PRO A 315 -9.51 -22.64 -15.91
C PRO A 315 -10.67 -23.51 -16.41
N THR A 316 -11.51 -22.91 -17.25
CA THR A 316 -12.64 -23.62 -17.84
C THR A 316 -12.11 -24.76 -18.70
N LEU A 317 -12.85 -25.86 -18.79
CA LEU A 317 -12.50 -27.09 -19.53
C LEU A 317 -12.06 -26.85 -20.98
N ASN A 318 -12.34 -25.68 -21.55
CA ASN A 318 -11.89 -25.28 -22.89
C ASN A 318 -10.38 -25.01 -22.98
N ASP A 319 -9.74 -24.54 -21.90
CA ASP A 319 -8.27 -24.41 -21.83
C ASP A 319 -7.59 -25.78 -21.64
N LYS A 320 -8.29 -26.75 -21.02
CA LYS A 320 -7.81 -28.14 -20.96
C LYS A 320 -7.89 -28.84 -22.31
N ALA A 321 -8.92 -28.58 -23.11
CA ALA A 321 -9.01 -29.12 -24.48
C ALA A 321 -7.87 -28.59 -25.36
N ARG A 322 -7.49 -27.32 -25.20
CA ARG A 322 -6.39 -26.69 -25.95
C ARG A 322 -4.98 -27.11 -25.51
N GLN A 323 -4.83 -27.60 -24.27
CA GLN A 323 -3.57 -28.18 -23.77
C GLN A 323 -3.40 -29.67 -24.09
N VAL A 324 -4.47 -30.36 -24.49
CA VAL A 324 -4.42 -31.79 -24.87
C VAL A 324 -4.21 -31.96 -26.38
N GLU A 325 -4.34 -30.90 -27.17
CA GLU A 325 -4.21 -30.91 -28.64
C GLU A 325 -2.87 -30.34 -29.16
N VAL A 326 -1.88 -30.12 -28.28
CA VAL A 326 -0.49 -29.71 -28.63
C VAL A 326 0.49 -30.83 -28.32
#